data_AF-A0A4Z1BN72-F1
#
_entry.id   AF-A0A4Z1BN72-F1
#
_cell.length_a   1.000
_cell.length_b   1.000
_cell.length_c   1.000
_cell.angle_alpha   90.00
_cell.angle_beta   90.00
_cell.angle_gamma   90.00
#
_symmetry.space_group_name_H-M   'P 1'
#
loop_
_entity.id
_entity.type
_entity.pdbx_description
1 polymer ?
#
loop_
_entity_poly.entity_id
_entity_poly.type
_entity_poly.pdbx_seq_one_letter_code
_entity_poly.pdbx_strand_id
1 'polypeptide(L)'
;MINNVQEFNRLFQLYQKDNRFNLCINDYPKNEFALQFCNDEIENLTLEYIDSTSNSVKKINNYRTRLSDYFQPEELATLEINSISGYFISFDFYFMTKEKIFVFNYIHRDFLSQLIDILLAELDCNFISRLKTELLINLEYD
;
A
#
# COMPACT_ATOMS: atom_id res chain seq x y z
N MET A 1 -3.42 14.39 4.21
CA MET A 1 -2.15 14.71 4.89
C MET A 1 -2.34 14.38 6.36
N ILE A 2 -1.54 13.47 6.90
CA ILE A 2 -1.62 13.04 8.30
C ILE A 2 -1.05 14.17 9.15
N ASN A 3 -1.88 14.80 9.97
CA ASN A 3 -1.49 16.03 10.67
C ASN A 3 -1.13 15.79 12.14
N ASN A 4 -1.52 14.63 12.71
CA ASN A 4 -1.25 14.29 14.10
C ASN A 4 -1.31 12.78 14.36
N VAL A 5 -0.90 12.38 15.57
CA VAL A 5 -0.84 10.97 16.02
C VAL A 5 -2.23 10.32 16.12
N GLN A 6 -3.28 11.07 16.49
CA GLN A 6 -4.64 10.50 16.60
C GLN A 6 -5.19 10.11 15.23
N GLU A 7 -4.99 10.97 14.24
CA GLU A 7 -5.33 10.69 12.85
C GLU A 7 -4.52 9.51 12.33
N PHE A 8 -3.23 9.46 12.66
CA PHE A 8 -2.37 8.34 12.30
C PHE A 8 -2.86 7.01 12.89
N ASN A 9 -3.12 6.93 14.20
CA ASN A 9 -3.59 5.71 14.85
C ASN A 9 -4.99 5.29 14.37
N ARG A 10 -5.82 6.23 13.88
CA ARG A 10 -7.09 5.92 13.21
C ARG A 10 -6.86 5.30 11.82
N LEU A 11 -5.85 5.78 11.11
CA LEU A 11 -5.56 5.37 9.74
C LEU A 11 -4.77 4.06 9.70
N PHE A 12 -3.80 3.88 10.60
CA PHE A 12 -2.85 2.77 10.59
C PHE A 12 -3.14 1.81 11.73
N GLN A 13 -3.29 0.53 11.39
CA GLN A 13 -3.39 -0.56 12.36
C GLN A 13 -2.34 -1.60 12.01
N LEU A 14 -1.55 -2.01 13.00
CA LEU A 14 -0.48 -2.97 12.83
C LEU A 14 -0.73 -4.15 13.77
N TYR A 15 -0.68 -5.35 13.21
CA TYR A 15 -0.87 -6.60 13.94
C TYR A 15 0.35 -7.48 13.73
N GLN A 16 0.85 -8.10 14.79
CA GLN A 16 1.92 -9.07 14.71
C GLN A 16 1.37 -10.49 14.82
N LYS A 17 1.86 -11.38 13.96
CA LYS A 17 1.65 -12.82 14.07
C LYS A 17 2.98 -13.52 13.87
N ASP A 18 3.47 -14.17 14.94
CA ASP A 18 4.79 -14.77 14.99
C ASP A 18 5.90 -13.75 14.62
N ASN A 19 6.67 -14.00 13.57
CA ASN A 19 7.73 -13.11 13.08
C ASN A 19 7.29 -12.22 11.89
N ARG A 20 5.98 -12.16 11.60
CA ARG A 20 5.42 -11.39 10.49
C ARG A 20 4.44 -10.34 10.99
N PHE A 21 4.28 -9.28 10.21
CA PHE A 21 3.40 -8.16 10.49
C PHE A 21 2.33 -8.04 9.42
N ASN A 22 1.14 -7.61 9.82
CA ASN A 22 0.08 -7.19 8.93
C ASN A 22 -0.23 -5.72 9.21
N LEU A 23 -0.16 -4.89 8.18
CA LEU A 23 -0.42 -3.46 8.24
C LEU A 23 -1.71 -3.17 7.48
N CYS A 24 -2.68 -2.56 8.15
CA CYS A 24 -3.90 -2.03 7.55
C CYS A 24 -3.83 -0.51 7.53
N ILE A 25 -4.12 0.09 6.38
CA ILE A 25 -4.18 1.54 6.20
C ILE A 25 -5.55 1.92 5.66
N ASN A 26 -6.33 2.64 6.46
CA ASN A 26 -7.60 3.20 6.04
C ASN A 26 -7.38 4.43 5.15
N ASP A 27 -8.21 4.58 4.12
CA ASP A 27 -8.25 5.77 3.24
C ASP A 27 -6.91 6.08 2.53
N TYR A 28 -6.05 5.10 2.30
CA TYR A 28 -4.81 5.29 1.53
C TYR A 28 -5.09 5.43 0.03
N PRO A 29 -4.56 6.46 -0.67
CA PRO A 29 -4.86 6.66 -2.09
C PRO A 29 -4.28 5.55 -2.96
N LYS A 30 -5.15 4.84 -3.69
CA LYS A 30 -4.74 3.74 -4.59
C LYS A 30 -3.82 4.21 -5.71
N ASN A 31 -3.99 5.45 -6.17
CA ASN A 31 -3.19 6.04 -7.24
C ASN A 31 -1.77 6.35 -6.75
N GLU A 32 -1.65 6.85 -5.52
CA GLU A 32 -0.35 7.09 -4.88
C GLU A 32 0.41 5.78 -4.69
N PHE A 33 -0.29 4.74 -4.20
CA PHE A 33 0.26 3.38 -4.16
C PHE A 33 0.74 2.91 -5.54
N ALA A 34 -0.11 3.02 -6.57
CA ALA A 34 0.22 2.56 -7.92
C ALA A 34 1.43 3.30 -8.51
N LEU A 35 1.57 4.60 -8.22
CA LEU A 35 2.71 5.42 -8.62
C LEU A 35 4.00 5.00 -7.91
N GLN A 36 3.96 4.86 -6.58
CA GLN A 36 5.11 4.47 -5.76
C GLN A 36 5.72 3.15 -6.21
N PHE A 37 4.86 2.17 -6.56
CA PHE A 37 5.26 0.83 -6.95
C PHE A 37 5.15 0.58 -8.47
N CYS A 38 5.14 1.63 -9.29
CA CYS A 38 4.85 1.53 -10.72
C CYS A 38 5.79 0.58 -11.47
N ASN A 39 7.08 0.59 -11.09
CA ASN A 39 8.14 -0.19 -11.73
C ASN A 39 8.46 -1.49 -10.99
N ASP A 40 7.83 -1.75 -9.84
CA ASP A 40 8.07 -2.95 -9.06
C ASP A 40 7.35 -4.14 -9.68
N GLU A 41 8.04 -5.29 -9.70
CA GLU A 41 7.45 -6.52 -10.18
C GLU A 41 6.47 -7.10 -9.16
N ILE A 42 5.25 -7.38 -9.63
CA ILE A 42 4.15 -7.90 -8.84
C ILE A 42 3.74 -9.26 -9.39
N GLU A 43 3.73 -10.26 -8.51
CA GLU A 43 3.14 -11.56 -8.79
C GLU A 43 1.64 -11.57 -8.53
N ASN A 44 0.90 -12.29 -9.37
CA ASN A 44 -0.55 -12.44 -9.32
C ASN A 44 -1.28 -11.10 -9.21
N LEU A 45 -0.82 -10.10 -9.99
CA LEU A 45 -1.46 -8.79 -10.03
C LEU A 45 -2.90 -8.93 -10.50
N THR A 46 -3.83 -8.49 -9.66
CA THR A 46 -5.22 -8.24 -10.03
C THR A 46 -5.50 -6.75 -9.87
N LEU A 47 -5.93 -6.09 -10.93
CA LEU A 47 -6.29 -4.68 -10.93
C LEU A 47 -7.67 -4.50 -11.57
N GLU A 48 -8.57 -3.80 -10.89
CA GLU A 48 -9.85 -3.35 -11.42
C GLU A 48 -9.90 -1.83 -11.39
N TYR A 49 -10.22 -1.21 -12.52
CA TYR A 49 -10.27 0.24 -12.68
C TYR A 49 -11.36 0.68 -13.67
N ILE A 50 -11.73 1.95 -13.63
CA ILE A 50 -12.63 2.55 -14.62
C ILE A 50 -11.80 3.21 -15.72
N ASP A 51 -12.01 2.75 -16.96
CA ASP A 51 -11.46 3.41 -18.14
C ASP A 51 -12.29 4.67 -18.44
N SER A 52 -11.69 5.84 -18.27
CA SER A 52 -12.34 7.14 -18.46
C SER A 52 -12.81 7.40 -19.90
N THR A 53 -12.19 6.74 -20.89
CA THR A 53 -12.56 6.92 -22.30
C THR A 53 -13.86 6.19 -22.62
N SER A 54 -14.00 4.97 -22.09
CA SER A 54 -15.18 4.12 -22.34
C SER A 54 -16.21 4.15 -21.22
N ASN A 55 -15.90 4.81 -20.09
CA ASN A 55 -16.65 4.79 -18.84
C ASN A 55 -17.05 3.36 -18.42
N SER A 56 -16.12 2.42 -18.55
CA SER A 56 -16.36 0.99 -18.31
C SER A 56 -15.33 0.40 -17.35
N VAL A 57 -15.75 -0.59 -16.57
CA VAL A 57 -14.86 -1.32 -15.67
C VAL A 57 -13.97 -2.25 -16.49
N LYS A 58 -12.66 -2.12 -16.30
CA LYS A 58 -11.62 -2.98 -16.87
C LYS A 58 -10.96 -3.79 -15.77
N LYS A 59 -10.47 -4.98 -16.15
CA LYS A 59 -9.76 -5.88 -15.24
C LYS A 59 -8.47 -6.34 -15.90
N ILE A 60 -7.39 -6.33 -15.12
CA ILE A 60 -6.11 -6.92 -15.47
C ILE A 60 -5.86 -8.05 -14.48
N ASN A 61 -5.48 -9.21 -15.00
CA ASN A 61 -4.99 -10.34 -14.22
C ASN A 61 -3.75 -10.88 -14.91
N ASN A 62 -2.60 -10.78 -14.25
CA ASN A 62 -1.33 -11.26 -14.78
C ASN A 62 -0.49 -11.89 -13.66
N TYR A 63 0.17 -13.00 -13.99
CA TYR A 63 0.99 -13.74 -13.04
C TYR A 63 2.24 -12.99 -12.61
N ARG A 64 2.90 -12.25 -13.51
CA ARG A 64 4.16 -11.55 -13.21
C ARG A 64 4.33 -10.35 -14.13
N THR A 65 4.19 -9.15 -13.60
CA THR A 65 4.15 -7.92 -14.41
C THR A 65 4.44 -6.69 -13.54
N ARG A 66 4.54 -5.52 -14.16
CA ARG A 66 4.62 -4.21 -13.52
C ARG A 66 3.43 -3.36 -13.93
N LEU A 67 3.06 -2.37 -13.12
CA LEU A 67 2.04 -1.40 -13.52
C LEU A 67 2.52 -0.57 -14.74
N SER A 68 3.82 -0.31 -14.83
CA SER A 68 4.48 0.34 -15.97
C SER A 68 4.32 -0.41 -17.29
N ASP A 69 3.97 -1.70 -17.28
CA ASP A 69 3.72 -2.47 -18.50
C ASP A 69 2.37 -2.10 -19.15
N TYR A 70 1.48 -1.46 -18.40
CA TYR A 70 0.11 -1.13 -18.81
C TYR A 70 -0.16 0.37 -18.85
N PHE A 71 0.49 1.14 -17.98
CA PHE A 71 0.20 2.56 -17.78
C PHE A 71 1.49 3.38 -17.70
N GLN A 72 1.44 4.58 -18.24
CA GLN A 72 2.42 5.62 -17.91
C GLN A 72 2.13 6.21 -16.52
N PRO A 73 3.14 6.76 -15.82
CA PRO A 73 2.92 7.36 -14.50
C PRO A 73 1.83 8.42 -14.48
N GLU A 74 1.73 9.25 -15.52
CA GLU A 74 0.71 10.31 -15.60
C GLU A 74 -0.72 9.74 -15.68
N GLU A 75 -0.88 8.57 -16.31
CA GLU A 75 -2.16 7.87 -16.39
C GLU A 75 -2.56 7.33 -15.01
N LEU A 76 -1.62 6.70 -14.29
CA LEU A 76 -1.84 6.17 -12.94
C LEU A 76 -2.28 7.24 -11.94
N ALA A 77 -1.75 8.46 -12.05
CA ALA A 77 -2.13 9.57 -11.17
C ALA A 77 -3.63 9.89 -11.22
N THR A 78 -4.28 9.67 -12.38
CA THR A 78 -5.70 9.99 -12.61
C THR A 78 -6.59 8.76 -12.72
N LEU A 79 -6.03 7.56 -12.71
CA LEU A 79 -6.75 6.32 -12.89
C LEU A 79 -7.75 6.09 -11.75
N GLU A 80 -9.02 5.83 -12.06
CA GLU A 80 -9.99 5.48 -11.02
C GLU A 80 -9.88 3.99 -10.70
N ILE A 81 -9.05 3.67 -9.71
CA ILE A 81 -8.80 2.29 -9.29
C ILE A 81 -9.89 1.84 -8.31
N ASN A 82 -10.64 0.81 -8.67
CA ASN A 82 -11.61 0.17 -7.77
C ASN A 82 -10.92 -0.73 -6.77
N SER A 83 -10.05 -1.61 -7.26
CA SER A 83 -9.29 -2.53 -6.41
C SER A 83 -7.96 -2.94 -7.05
N ILE A 84 -6.96 -3.20 -6.20
CA ILE A 84 -5.66 -3.72 -6.61
C ILE A 84 -5.17 -4.72 -5.56
N SER A 85 -4.58 -5.82 -6.00
CA SER A 85 -3.94 -6.81 -5.14
C SER A 85 -2.81 -7.53 -5.87
N GLY A 86 -1.88 -8.09 -5.10
CA GLY A 86 -0.79 -8.87 -5.63
C GLY A 86 0.25 -9.17 -4.56
N TYR A 87 1.35 -9.76 -4.98
CA TYR A 87 2.48 -10.08 -4.11
C TYR A 87 3.75 -9.44 -4.66
N PHE A 88 4.47 -8.68 -3.83
CA PHE A 88 5.77 -8.15 -4.22
C PHE A 88 6.85 -9.17 -3.91
N ILE A 89 7.54 -9.65 -4.94
CA ILE A 89 8.65 -10.61 -4.78
C ILE A 89 9.80 -9.97 -4.01
N SER A 90 10.19 -8.75 -4.40
CA SER A 90 11.36 -8.05 -3.83
C SER A 90 11.22 -7.73 -2.35
N PHE A 91 10.00 -7.57 -1.86
CA PHE A 91 9.72 -7.18 -0.48
C PHE A 91 9.13 -8.31 0.37
N ASP A 92 8.82 -9.46 -0.25
CA ASP A 92 8.20 -10.63 0.38
C ASP A 92 6.94 -10.28 1.22
N PHE A 93 5.97 -9.61 0.59
CA PHE A 93 4.66 -9.38 1.21
C PHE A 93 3.52 -9.38 0.18
N TYR A 94 2.33 -9.76 0.64
CA TYR A 94 1.09 -9.69 -0.13
C TYR A 94 0.35 -8.40 0.20
N PHE A 95 -0.30 -7.79 -0.79
CA PHE A 95 -1.15 -6.64 -0.57
C PHE A 95 -2.50 -6.80 -1.27
N MET A 96 -3.52 -6.13 -0.72
CA MET A 96 -4.82 -6.00 -1.36
C MET A 96 -5.58 -4.78 -0.86
N THR A 97 -6.48 -4.29 -1.68
CA THR A 97 -7.49 -3.31 -1.26
C THR A 97 -8.80 -3.98 -0.94
N LYS A 98 -9.41 -3.61 0.19
CA LYS A 98 -10.78 -3.96 0.56
C LYS A 98 -11.54 -2.67 0.84
N GLU A 99 -12.42 -2.28 -0.09
CA GLU A 99 -13.15 -1.00 -0.04
C GLU A 99 -12.18 0.20 0.05
N LYS A 100 -12.09 0.81 1.25
CA LYS A 100 -11.21 1.94 1.56
C LYS A 100 -9.92 1.54 2.27
N ILE A 101 -9.75 0.26 2.59
CA ILE A 101 -8.63 -0.24 3.39
C ILE A 101 -7.59 -0.86 2.47
N PHE A 102 -6.35 -0.42 2.58
CA PHE A 102 -5.19 -1.16 2.09
C PHE A 102 -4.73 -2.14 3.17
N VAL A 103 -4.55 -3.39 2.78
CA VAL A 103 -4.06 -4.45 3.65
C VAL A 103 -2.76 -4.96 3.09
N PHE A 104 -1.70 -4.90 3.89
CA PHE A 104 -0.39 -5.47 3.63
C PHE A 104 -0.17 -6.62 4.59
N ASN A 105 -0.05 -7.84 4.07
CA ASN A 105 0.04 -9.06 4.87
C ASN A 105 1.41 -9.72 4.75
N TYR A 106 1.78 -10.43 5.82
CA TYR A 106 3.00 -11.23 5.90
C TYR A 106 4.30 -10.43 5.71
N ILE A 107 4.32 -9.16 6.13
CA ILE A 107 5.51 -8.32 6.07
C ILE A 107 6.57 -8.86 7.03
N HIS A 108 7.79 -9.11 6.55
CA HIS A 108 8.90 -9.48 7.42
C HIS A 108 9.30 -8.30 8.33
N ARG A 109 9.75 -8.58 9.57
CA ARG A 109 10.15 -7.55 10.54
C ARG A 109 11.12 -6.53 9.94
N ASP A 110 12.12 -7.02 9.23
CA ASP A 110 13.19 -6.19 8.68
C ASP A 110 12.70 -5.26 7.56
N PHE A 111 11.62 -5.64 6.87
CA PHE A 111 11.01 -4.83 5.81
C PHE A 111 9.92 -3.90 6.28
N LEU A 112 9.34 -4.10 7.48
CA LEU A 112 8.25 -3.26 7.98
C LEU A 112 8.65 -1.78 8.05
N SER A 113 9.84 -1.48 8.60
CA SER A 113 10.31 -0.10 8.71
C SER A 113 10.48 0.55 7.34
N GLN A 114 11.06 -0.17 6.38
CA GLN A 114 11.26 0.30 5.02
C GLN A 114 9.93 0.52 4.30
N LEU A 115 8.97 -0.39 4.45
CA LEU A 115 7.64 -0.25 3.86
C LEU A 115 6.93 1.00 4.39
N ILE A 116 7.00 1.26 5.70
CA ILE A 116 6.40 2.47 6.27
C ILE A 116 7.10 3.74 5.74
N ASP A 117 8.42 3.73 5.53
CA ASP A 117 9.12 4.87 4.92
C ASP A 117 8.64 5.12 3.49
N ILE A 118 8.47 4.07 2.69
CA ILE A 118 7.98 4.18 1.31
C ILE A 118 6.56 4.77 1.30
N LEU A 119 5.66 4.21 2.12
CA LEU A 119 4.26 4.63 2.16
C LEU A 119 4.05 6.04 2.72
N LEU A 120 5.01 6.55 3.50
CA LEU A 120 4.96 7.87 4.11
C LEU A 120 6.01 8.84 3.56
N ALA A 121 6.59 8.55 2.39
CA ALA A 121 7.76 9.27 1.85
C ALA A 121 7.57 10.79 1.73
N GLU A 122 6.33 11.27 1.60
CA GLU A 122 5.97 12.69 1.50
C GLU A 122 5.91 13.43 2.86
N LEU A 123 6.09 12.73 3.99
CA LEU A 123 6.06 13.31 5.32
C LEU A 123 7.48 13.65 5.84
N ASP A 124 7.56 14.59 6.79
CA ASP A 124 8.83 14.93 7.45
C ASP A 124 9.42 13.71 8.20
N CYS A 125 10.73 13.48 8.05
CA CYS A 125 11.40 12.30 8.64
C CYS A 125 11.29 12.21 10.16
N ASN A 126 11.30 13.34 10.89
CA ASN A 126 11.12 13.33 12.34
C ASN A 126 9.69 12.93 12.70
N PHE A 127 8.73 13.38 11.89
CA PHE A 127 7.33 13.00 12.05
C PHE A 127 7.13 11.52 11.76
N ILE A 128 7.65 10.98 10.64
CA ILE A 128 7.62 9.54 10.32
C ILE A 128 8.22 8.72 11.46
N SER A 129 9.38 9.12 11.98
CA SER A 129 10.03 8.40 13.09
C SER A 129 9.14 8.31 14.33
N ARG A 130 8.48 9.42 14.68
CA ARG A 130 7.50 9.43 15.79
C ARG A 130 6.33 8.50 15.52
N LEU A 131 5.76 8.55 14.32
CA LEU A 131 4.64 7.71 13.91
C LEU A 131 4.98 6.22 13.94
N LYS A 132 6.17 5.83 13.47
CA LYS A 132 6.68 4.45 13.59
C LYS A 132 6.76 3.99 15.04
N THR A 133 7.29 4.82 15.93
CA THR A 133 7.34 4.50 17.36
C THR A 133 5.95 4.25 17.93
N GLU A 134 4.98 5.10 17.61
CA GLU A 134 3.58 4.91 18.06
C GLU A 134 2.97 3.60 17.53
N LEU A 135 3.19 3.26 16.26
CA LEU A 135 2.75 1.98 15.67
C LEU A 135 3.34 0.76 16.38
N LEU A 136 4.64 0.80 16.68
CA LEU A 136 5.34 -0.31 17.33
C LEU A 136 4.97 -0.44 18.81
N ILE A 137 4.73 0.68 19.51
CA ILE A 137 4.23 0.67 20.89
C ILE A 137 2.87 -0.03 20.95
N ASN A 138 1.95 0.29 20.03
CA ASN A 138 0.62 -0.31 20.02
C ASN A 138 0.63 -1.85 19.85
N LEU A 139 1.70 -2.42 19.29
CA LEU A 139 1.87 -3.88 19.21
C LEU A 139 2.29 -4.55 20.53
N GLU A 140 2.99 -3.84 21.41
CA GLU A 140 3.46 -4.42 22.68
C GLU A 140 2.34 -4.52 23.72
N TYR A 141 1.21 -3.85 23.48
CA TYR A 141 0.07 -3.76 24.40
C TYR A 141 -1.20 -4.48 23.92
N ASP A 142 -1.16 -5.14 22.75
CA ASP A 142 -2.21 -6.03 22.22
C ASP A 142 -1.87 -7.52 22.44
#